data_AF-A0A7Y2TUA0-F1
#
_entry.id   AF-A0A7Y2TUA0-F1
#
_cell.length_a   1.000
_cell.length_b   1.000
_cell.length_c   1.000
_cell.angle_alpha   90.00
_cell.angle_beta   90.00
_cell.angle_gamma   90.00
#
_symmetry.space_group_name_H-M   'P 1'
#
loop_
_entity.id
_entity.type
_entity.pdbx_description
1 polymer ?
#
loop_
_entity_poly.entity_id
_entity_poly.type
_entity_poly.pdbx_seq_one_letter_code
_entity_poly.pdbx_strand_id
1 'polypeptide(L)'
;MLQFLQSLRQSFQDLLPIIVVIAVFQLLVLKQGVPQFGQILAGGLMVLVGLSLFVQGLQMALFPLGEDMAYSFVKKGNLMLLLLFAFTLGFGTTVAEPALIAIADEAATIAASGGVIEDADDARNSYATGLRLVVALAVGVALLVGVIRILKGWPVQYLIIGGYIGVVIMTAFAPKEIIGIAYDSGGVTTST
;
A
#
# COMPACT_ATOMS: atom_id res chain seq x y z
N MET A 1 -19.92 -17.07 -17.99
CA MET A 1 -20.84 -17.19 -16.84
C MET A 1 -20.15 -17.79 -15.61
N LEU A 2 -19.47 -18.95 -15.71
CA LEU A 2 -18.75 -19.56 -14.58
C LEU A 2 -17.63 -18.67 -13.99
N GLN A 3 -16.83 -18.02 -14.84
CA GLN A 3 -15.78 -17.09 -14.39
C GLN A 3 -16.35 -15.90 -13.60
N PHE A 4 -17.44 -15.31 -14.09
CA PHE A 4 -18.10 -14.20 -13.38
C PHE A 4 -18.65 -14.65 -12.01
N LEU A 5 -19.28 -15.83 -11.92
CA LEU A 5 -19.71 -16.38 -10.62
C LEU A 5 -18.53 -16.61 -9.67
N GLN A 6 -17.38 -17.01 -10.20
CA GLN A 6 -16.17 -17.19 -9.41
C GLN A 6 -15.59 -15.86 -8.92
N SER A 7 -15.54 -14.83 -9.77
CA SER A 7 -15.15 -13.47 -9.37
C SER A 7 -16.09 -12.88 -8.33
N LEU A 8 -17.40 -13.13 -8.46
CA LEU A 8 -18.41 -12.70 -7.51
C LEU A 8 -18.23 -13.38 -6.15
N ARG A 9 -17.94 -14.69 -6.16
CA ARG A 9 -17.62 -15.46 -4.95
C ARG A 9 -16.33 -14.97 -4.29
N GLN A 10 -15.29 -14.68 -5.08
CA GLN A 10 -14.04 -14.16 -4.56
C GLN A 10 -14.26 -12.80 -3.90
N SER A 11 -14.94 -11.88 -4.58
CA SER A 11 -15.27 -10.55 -4.05
C SER A 11 -16.10 -10.64 -2.76
N PHE A 12 -17.02 -11.60 -2.68
CA PHE A 12 -17.76 -11.86 -1.44
C PHE A 12 -16.84 -12.36 -0.31
N GLN A 13 -15.90 -13.26 -0.61
CA GLN A 13 -14.92 -13.75 0.35
C GLN A 13 -13.99 -12.64 0.84
N ASP A 14 -13.61 -11.71 -0.04
CA ASP A 14 -12.77 -10.56 0.29
C ASP A 14 -13.51 -9.56 1.22
N LEU A 15 -14.84 -9.42 1.04
CA LEU A 15 -15.69 -8.57 1.90
C LEU A 15 -16.12 -9.25 3.21
N LEU A 16 -16.09 -10.59 3.27
CA LEU A 16 -16.56 -11.36 4.41
C LEU A 16 -15.91 -10.96 5.74
N PRO A 17 -14.58 -10.75 5.85
CA PRO A 17 -13.96 -10.29 7.10
C PRO A 17 -14.52 -8.96 7.58
N ILE A 18 -14.77 -8.01 6.67
CA ILE A 18 -15.34 -6.70 7.00
C ILE A 18 -16.76 -6.88 7.54
N ILE A 19 -17.58 -7.69 6.87
CA ILE A 19 -18.96 -8.00 7.30
C ILE A 19 -18.94 -8.64 8.69
N VAL A 20 -18.05 -9.60 8.93
CA VAL A 20 -17.91 -10.30 10.21
C VAL A 20 -17.50 -9.33 11.32
N VAL A 21 -16.50 -8.48 11.08
CA VAL A 21 -16.04 -7.48 12.06
C VAL A 21 -17.18 -6.53 12.42
N ILE A 22 -17.89 -5.99 11.42
CA ILE A 22 -19.03 -5.10 11.65
C ILE A 22 -20.12 -5.81 12.46
N ALA A 23 -20.47 -7.06 12.11
CA ALA A 23 -21.49 -7.83 12.80
C ALA A 23 -21.11 -8.10 14.26
N VAL A 24 -19.85 -8.47 14.52
CA VAL A 24 -19.33 -8.69 15.88
C VAL A 24 -19.41 -7.42 16.71
N PHE A 25 -18.94 -6.29 16.18
CA PHE A 25 -18.99 -5.02 16.91
C PHE A 25 -20.43 -4.56 17.17
N GLN A 26 -21.32 -4.67 16.19
CA GLN A 26 -22.71 -4.23 16.36
C GLN A 26 -23.49 -5.11 17.34
N LEU A 27 -23.41 -6.44 17.18
CA LEU A 27 -24.23 -7.38 17.94
C LEU A 27 -23.64 -7.74 19.31
N LEU A 28 -22.31 -7.90 19.42
CA LEU A 28 -21.67 -8.37 20.65
C LEU A 28 -21.12 -7.22 21.51
N VAL A 29 -20.47 -6.23 20.88
CA VAL A 29 -19.82 -5.11 21.61
C VAL A 29 -20.83 -4.02 21.94
N LEU A 30 -21.50 -3.48 20.91
CA LEU A 30 -22.43 -2.35 21.02
C LEU A 30 -23.84 -2.79 21.42
N LYS A 31 -24.17 -4.08 21.25
CA LYS A 31 -25.47 -4.70 21.59
C LYS A 31 -26.66 -3.96 20.97
N GLN A 32 -26.49 -3.44 19.76
CA GLN A 32 -27.53 -2.73 19.02
C GLN A 32 -27.80 -3.44 17.69
N GLY A 33 -29.05 -3.37 17.22
CA GLY A 33 -29.38 -3.82 15.87
C GLY A 33 -28.65 -2.96 14.84
N VAL A 34 -28.24 -3.56 13.72
CA VAL A 34 -27.54 -2.82 12.66
C VAL A 34 -28.46 -1.72 12.12
N PRO A 35 -28.13 -0.43 12.35
CA PRO A 35 -28.99 0.65 11.88
C PRO A 35 -28.95 0.71 10.35
N GLN A 36 -30.08 1.02 9.72
CA GLN A 36 -30.23 1.08 8.25
C GLN A 36 -29.78 -0.19 7.49
N PHE A 37 -29.98 -1.38 8.08
CA PHE A 37 -29.59 -2.67 7.50
C PHE A 37 -29.94 -2.85 6.01
N GLY A 38 -31.13 -2.42 5.58
CA GLY A 38 -31.55 -2.49 4.18
C GLY A 38 -30.68 -1.66 3.22
N GLN A 39 -30.25 -0.47 3.64
CA GLN A 39 -29.35 0.38 2.86
C GLN A 39 -27.94 -0.22 2.80
N ILE A 40 -27.46 -0.76 3.92
CA ILE A 40 -26.17 -1.45 3.99
C ILE A 40 -26.14 -2.68 3.08
N LEU A 41 -27.21 -3.48 3.07
CA LEU A 41 -27.32 -4.62 2.17
C LEU A 41 -27.35 -4.18 0.70
N ALA A 42 -28.13 -3.16 0.35
CA ALA A 42 -28.20 -2.67 -1.03
C ALA A 42 -26.85 -2.11 -1.49
N GLY A 43 -26.19 -1.30 -0.67
CA GLY A 43 -24.84 -0.79 -0.93
C GLY A 43 -23.81 -1.91 -1.00
N GLY A 44 -23.88 -2.88 -0.09
CA GLY A 44 -23.00 -4.06 -0.08
C GLY A 44 -23.12 -4.90 -1.35
N LEU A 45 -24.34 -5.10 -1.86
CA LEU A 45 -24.56 -5.76 -3.15
C LEU A 45 -23.97 -4.96 -4.31
N MET A 46 -24.14 -3.63 -4.33
CA MET A 46 -23.54 -2.77 -5.35
C MET A 46 -22.01 -2.83 -5.31
N VAL A 47 -21.41 -2.76 -4.12
CA VAL A 47 -19.95 -2.89 -3.92
C VAL A 47 -19.47 -4.26 -4.38
N LEU A 48 -20.18 -5.34 -4.04
CA LEU A 48 -19.81 -6.70 -4.42
C LEU A 48 -19.82 -6.90 -5.95
N VAL A 49 -20.84 -6.39 -6.63
CA VAL A 49 -20.90 -6.43 -8.10
C VAL A 49 -19.82 -5.53 -8.71
N GLY A 50 -19.67 -4.30 -8.20
CA GLY A 50 -18.69 -3.34 -8.69
C GLY A 50 -17.25 -3.83 -8.52
N LEU A 51 -16.89 -4.35 -7.35
CA LEU A 51 -15.59 -4.95 -7.06
C LEU A 51 -15.32 -6.15 -7.97
N SER A 52 -16.31 -7.03 -8.16
CA SER A 52 -16.17 -8.18 -9.05
C SER A 52 -15.90 -7.75 -10.49
N LEU A 53 -16.62 -6.76 -11.00
CA LEU A 53 -16.40 -6.24 -12.36
C LEU A 53 -15.05 -5.54 -12.48
N PHE A 54 -14.65 -4.77 -11.46
CA PHE A 54 -13.37 -4.09 -11.42
C PHE A 54 -12.19 -5.08 -11.44
N VAL A 55 -12.18 -6.06 -10.52
CA VAL A 55 -11.12 -7.08 -10.45
C VAL A 55 -11.05 -7.90 -11.73
N GLN A 56 -12.20 -8.28 -12.30
CA GLN A 56 -12.23 -8.99 -13.58
C GLN A 56 -11.65 -8.12 -14.71
N GLY A 57 -11.98 -6.83 -14.76
CA GLY A 57 -11.39 -5.89 -15.71
C GLY A 57 -9.87 -5.79 -15.58
N LEU A 58 -9.36 -5.72 -14.36
CA LEU A 58 -7.91 -5.72 -14.08
C LEU A 58 -7.23 -7.00 -14.60
N GLN A 59 -7.80 -8.16 -14.31
CA GLN A 59 -7.26 -9.47 -14.73
C GLN A 59 -7.27 -9.66 -16.25
N MET A 60 -8.24 -9.06 -16.96
CA MET A 60 -8.32 -9.17 -18.42
C MET A 60 -7.41 -8.17 -19.14
N ALA A 61 -7.14 -7.00 -18.56
CA ALA A 61 -6.47 -5.91 -19.25
C ALA A 61 -5.12 -5.52 -18.61
N LEU A 62 -5.12 -5.05 -17.37
CA LEU A 62 -3.93 -4.45 -16.76
C LEU A 62 -2.88 -5.48 -16.33
N PHE A 63 -3.30 -6.60 -15.74
CA PHE A 63 -2.34 -7.61 -15.26
C PHE A 63 -1.61 -8.30 -16.43
N PRO A 64 -2.29 -8.79 -17.49
CA PRO A 64 -1.59 -9.38 -18.63
C PRO A 64 -0.66 -8.38 -19.31
N LEU A 65 -1.06 -7.11 -19.42
CA LEU A 65 -0.22 -6.05 -19.99
C LEU A 65 1.08 -5.87 -19.19
N GLY A 66 0.99 -5.79 -17.86
CA GLY A 66 2.15 -5.65 -16.99
C GLY A 66 3.09 -6.87 -17.04
N GLU A 67 2.52 -8.08 -17.03
CA GLU A 67 3.26 -9.34 -17.13
C GLU A 67 3.97 -9.48 -18.47
N ASP A 68 3.30 -9.20 -19.58
CA ASP A 68 3.86 -9.28 -20.93
C ASP A 68 5.01 -8.26 -21.12
N MET A 69 4.88 -7.05 -20.54
CA MET A 69 5.94 -6.05 -20.53
C MET A 69 7.17 -6.55 -19.75
N ALA A 70 6.97 -7.03 -18.51
CA ALA A 70 8.04 -7.55 -17.67
C ALA A 70 8.74 -8.75 -18.34
N TYR A 71 7.97 -9.69 -18.88
CA TYR A 71 8.48 -10.85 -19.62
C TYR A 71 9.27 -10.43 -20.85
N SER A 72 8.80 -9.43 -21.59
CA SER A 72 9.51 -8.89 -22.76
C SER A 72 10.86 -8.27 -22.39
N PHE A 73 10.97 -7.58 -21.25
CA PHE A 73 12.25 -7.04 -20.78
C PHE A 73 13.24 -8.15 -20.40
N VAL A 74 12.77 -9.19 -19.71
CA VAL A 74 13.58 -10.36 -19.34
C VAL A 74 14.04 -11.11 -20.60
N LYS A 75 13.13 -11.40 -21.53
CA LYS A 75 13.44 -12.15 -22.77
C LYS A 75 14.43 -11.40 -23.67
N LYS A 76 14.36 -10.07 -23.72
CA LYS A 76 15.33 -9.24 -24.44
C LYS A 76 16.70 -9.17 -23.75
N GLY A 77 16.82 -9.66 -22.52
CA GLY A 77 18.04 -9.59 -21.71
C GLY A 77 18.39 -8.18 -21.23
N ASN A 78 17.46 -7.22 -21.31
CA ASN A 78 17.73 -5.84 -20.91
C ASN A 78 17.39 -5.62 -19.43
N LEU A 79 18.35 -5.94 -18.57
CA LEU A 79 18.24 -5.77 -17.13
C LEU A 79 17.95 -4.31 -16.74
N MET A 80 18.54 -3.34 -17.43
CA MET A 80 18.36 -1.92 -17.10
C MET A 80 16.91 -1.48 -17.27
N LEU A 81 16.24 -1.91 -18.35
CA LEU A 81 14.82 -1.60 -18.58
C LEU A 81 13.91 -2.29 -17.57
N LEU A 82 14.22 -3.53 -17.20
CA LEU A 82 13.47 -4.24 -16.16
C LEU A 82 13.58 -3.53 -14.81
N LEU A 83 14.80 -3.12 -14.44
CA LEU A 83 15.04 -2.38 -13.20
C LEU A 83 14.36 -1.02 -13.21
N LEU A 84 14.48 -0.26 -14.31
CA LEU A 84 13.80 1.03 -14.45
C LEU A 84 12.27 0.86 -14.32
N PHE A 85 11.70 -0.14 -14.98
CA PHE A 85 10.27 -0.45 -14.89
C PHE A 85 9.84 -0.74 -13.45
N ALA A 86 10.56 -1.62 -12.76
CA ALA A 86 10.28 -1.96 -11.36
C ALA A 86 10.38 -0.74 -10.43
N PHE A 87 11.42 0.08 -10.60
CA PHE A 87 11.56 1.33 -9.85
C PHE A 87 10.39 2.28 -10.11
N THR A 88 10.03 2.51 -11.37
CA THR A 88 8.95 3.43 -11.73
C THR A 88 7.59 2.96 -11.24
N LEU A 89 7.33 1.64 -11.24
CA LEU A 89 6.12 1.10 -10.66
C LEU A 89 6.08 1.34 -9.15
N GLY A 90 7.10 0.91 -8.40
CA GLY A 90 7.11 1.09 -6.95
C GLY A 90 7.08 2.56 -6.52
N PHE A 91 7.84 3.41 -7.19
CA PHE A 91 7.82 4.84 -6.94
C PHE A 91 6.44 5.42 -7.25
N GLY A 92 5.89 5.14 -8.43
CA GLY A 92 4.62 5.70 -8.88
C GLY A 92 3.43 5.28 -8.03
N THR A 93 3.33 3.99 -7.68
CA THR A 93 2.25 3.50 -6.81
C THR A 93 2.36 4.10 -5.42
N THR A 94 3.57 4.19 -4.86
CA THR A 94 3.79 4.77 -3.54
C THR A 94 3.48 6.27 -3.49
N VAL A 95 3.87 7.05 -4.51
CA VAL A 95 3.51 8.49 -4.55
C VAL A 95 1.99 8.67 -4.64
N ALA A 96 1.31 7.79 -5.38
CA ALA A 96 -0.14 7.84 -5.57
C ALA A 96 -0.95 7.25 -4.42
N GLU A 97 -0.30 6.56 -3.47
CA GLU A 97 -0.96 5.82 -2.39
C GLU A 97 -1.72 6.74 -1.44
N PRO A 98 -3.06 6.73 -1.41
CA PRO A 98 -3.86 7.65 -0.59
C PRO A 98 -3.58 7.55 0.90
N ALA A 99 -3.30 6.35 1.41
CA ALA A 99 -2.98 6.19 2.83
C ALA A 99 -1.64 6.87 3.19
N LEU A 100 -0.66 6.87 2.27
CA LEU A 100 0.61 7.56 2.50
C LEU A 100 0.42 9.08 2.46
N ILE A 101 -0.48 9.57 1.61
CA ILE A 101 -0.86 10.99 1.59
C ILE A 101 -1.41 11.40 2.97
N ALA A 102 -2.37 10.65 3.48
CA ALA A 102 -2.99 10.93 4.77
C ALA A 102 -1.99 10.89 5.94
N ILE A 103 -1.10 9.87 5.97
CA ILE A 103 -0.04 9.79 6.99
C ILE A 103 0.93 10.97 6.87
N ALA A 104 1.29 11.38 5.66
CA ALA A 104 2.22 12.48 5.47
C ALA A 104 1.63 13.84 5.90
N ASP A 105 0.35 14.05 5.65
CA ASP A 105 -0.37 15.25 6.09
C ASP A 105 -0.49 15.28 7.63
N GLU A 106 -0.77 14.14 8.27
CA GLU A 106 -0.80 14.01 9.73
C GLU A 106 0.59 14.23 10.33
N ALA A 107 1.63 13.65 9.71
CA ALA A 107 3.02 13.84 10.09
C ALA A 107 3.44 15.31 10.05
N ALA A 108 3.04 16.05 9.01
CA ALA A 108 3.30 17.48 8.90
C ALA A 108 2.61 18.29 10.01
N THR A 109 1.37 17.90 10.37
CA THR A 109 0.61 18.51 11.47
C THR A 109 1.28 18.31 12.82
N ILE A 110 1.76 17.09 13.08
CA ILE A 110 2.49 16.76 14.30
C ILE A 110 3.84 17.48 14.35
N ALA A 111 4.56 17.57 13.22
CA ALA A 111 5.83 18.29 13.14
C ALA A 111 5.68 19.81 13.40
N ALA A 112 4.61 20.44 12.90
CA ALA A 112 4.33 21.85 13.13
C ALA A 112 3.97 22.12 14.61
N SER A 113 3.07 21.34 15.17
CA SER A 113 2.67 21.47 16.59
C SER A 113 3.82 21.15 17.56
N GLY A 114 4.75 20.29 17.16
CA GLY A 114 5.98 19.98 17.90
C GLY A 114 7.10 21.02 17.75
N GLY A 115 6.90 22.08 16.96
CA GLY A 115 7.90 23.13 16.72
C GLY A 115 9.09 22.70 15.87
N VAL A 116 8.98 21.57 15.15
CA VAL A 116 10.03 21.05 14.25
C VAL A 116 10.02 21.81 12.93
N ILE A 117 8.84 22.22 12.47
CA ILE A 117 8.63 23.07 11.28
C ILE A 117 7.80 24.30 11.66
N GLU A 118 7.86 25.34 10.82
CA GLU A 118 7.00 26.52 10.97
C GLU A 118 5.53 26.13 10.82
N ASP A 119 4.64 26.67 11.67
CA ASP A 119 3.20 26.44 11.59
C ASP A 119 2.57 27.33 10.50
N ALA A 120 3.01 27.07 9.27
CA ALA A 120 2.54 27.70 8.05
C ALA A 120 2.13 26.62 7.04
N ASP A 121 1.06 26.86 6.30
CA ASP A 121 0.51 25.89 5.33
C ASP A 121 1.55 25.47 4.28
N ASP A 122 2.41 26.40 3.84
CA ASP A 122 3.48 26.12 2.88
C ASP A 122 4.54 25.16 3.45
N ALA A 123 4.91 25.33 4.72
CA ALA A 123 5.89 24.47 5.38
C ALA A 123 5.34 23.05 5.59
N ARG A 124 4.06 22.93 5.95
CA ARG A 124 3.37 21.64 6.13
C ARG A 124 3.25 20.89 4.80
N ASN A 125 2.82 21.57 3.74
CA ASN A 125 2.71 20.96 2.41
C ASN A 125 4.07 20.52 1.87
N SER A 126 5.12 21.31 2.10
CA SER A 126 6.49 20.97 1.71
C SER A 126 7.00 19.74 2.46
N TYR A 127 6.77 19.68 3.77
CA TYR A 127 7.15 18.54 4.61
C TYR A 127 6.42 17.26 4.20
N ALA A 128 5.10 17.30 4.05
CA ALA A 128 4.28 16.16 3.63
C ALA A 128 4.72 15.65 2.24
N THR A 129 4.92 16.55 1.28
CA THR A 129 5.41 16.19 -0.06
C THR A 129 6.81 15.59 -0.01
N GLY A 130 7.71 16.18 0.78
CA GLY A 130 9.07 15.66 0.99
C GLY A 130 9.05 14.25 1.56
N LEU A 131 8.25 14.00 2.59
CA LEU A 131 8.10 12.69 3.20
C LEU A 131 7.58 11.66 2.18
N ARG A 132 6.53 11.99 1.42
CA ARG A 132 5.98 11.11 0.38
C ARG A 132 7.02 10.74 -0.67
N LEU A 133 7.80 11.71 -1.15
CA LEU A 133 8.84 11.48 -2.15
C LEU A 133 9.99 10.63 -1.61
N VAL A 134 10.40 10.85 -0.35
CA VAL A 134 11.45 10.04 0.29
C VAL A 134 10.99 8.60 0.47
N VAL A 135 9.77 8.38 0.94
CA VAL A 135 9.19 7.05 1.10
C VAL A 135 9.03 6.36 -0.25
N ALA A 136 8.50 7.04 -1.27
CA ALA A 136 8.39 6.49 -2.61
C ALA A 136 9.73 6.14 -3.25
N LEU A 137 10.75 6.98 -3.04
CA LEU A 137 12.11 6.69 -3.48
C LEU A 137 12.66 5.43 -2.79
N ALA A 138 12.46 5.31 -1.47
CA ALA A 138 12.87 4.15 -0.70
C ALA A 138 12.19 2.86 -1.19
N VAL A 139 10.87 2.89 -1.45
CA VAL A 139 10.13 1.75 -2.00
C VAL A 139 10.62 1.40 -3.40
N GLY A 140 10.83 2.38 -4.27
CA GLY A 140 11.38 2.15 -5.61
C GLY A 140 12.75 1.46 -5.54
N VAL A 141 13.63 1.91 -4.65
CA VAL A 141 14.95 1.27 -4.42
C VAL A 141 14.79 -0.13 -3.83
N ALA A 142 13.85 -0.34 -2.90
CA ALA A 142 13.58 -1.66 -2.33
C ALA A 142 13.13 -2.65 -3.40
N LEU A 143 12.29 -2.23 -4.37
CA LEU A 143 11.90 -3.06 -5.50
C LEU A 143 13.09 -3.38 -6.42
N LEU A 144 14.00 -2.43 -6.69
CA LEU A 144 15.23 -2.72 -7.43
C LEU A 144 16.04 -3.85 -6.77
N VAL A 145 16.24 -3.75 -5.44
CA VAL A 145 16.93 -4.78 -4.67
C VAL A 145 16.16 -6.10 -4.71
N GLY A 146 14.83 -6.06 -4.62
CA GLY A 146 13.94 -7.21 -4.72
C GLY A 146 14.07 -7.95 -6.06
N VAL A 147 14.05 -7.22 -7.17
CA VAL A 147 14.23 -7.78 -8.53
C VAL A 147 15.62 -8.39 -8.69
N ILE A 148 16.68 -7.68 -8.28
CA ILE A 148 18.06 -8.21 -8.31
C ILE A 148 18.17 -9.49 -7.50
N ARG A 149 17.54 -9.52 -6.31
CA ARG A 149 17.51 -10.69 -5.44
C ARG A 149 16.83 -11.88 -6.11
N ILE A 150 15.69 -11.67 -6.78
CA ILE A 150 14.99 -12.74 -7.51
C ILE A 150 15.87 -13.30 -8.63
N LEU A 151 16.49 -12.43 -9.42
CA LEU A 151 17.38 -12.82 -10.52
C LEU A 151 18.64 -13.57 -10.06
N LYS A 152 19.22 -13.16 -8.93
CA LYS A 152 20.43 -13.79 -8.37
C LYS A 152 20.13 -14.98 -7.45
N GLY A 153 18.86 -15.25 -7.13
CA GLY A 153 18.46 -16.31 -6.21
C GLY A 153 18.93 -16.10 -4.77
N TRP A 154 19.10 -14.85 -4.33
CA TRP A 154 19.59 -14.57 -2.97
C TRP A 154 18.54 -14.94 -1.90
N PRO A 155 18.94 -15.58 -0.78
CA PRO A 155 18.04 -15.84 0.33
C PRO A 155 17.51 -14.54 0.92
N VAL A 156 16.18 -14.43 1.07
CA VAL A 156 15.52 -13.20 1.56
C VAL A 156 15.89 -12.88 3.00
N GLN A 157 16.21 -13.90 3.79
CA GLN A 157 16.54 -13.78 5.21
C GLN A 157 17.68 -12.80 5.46
N TYR A 158 18.71 -12.75 4.61
CA TYR A 158 19.84 -11.83 4.80
C TYR A 158 19.45 -10.37 4.58
N LEU A 159 18.56 -10.09 3.61
CA LEU A 159 18.02 -8.75 3.38
C LEU A 159 17.12 -8.31 4.54
N ILE A 160 16.27 -9.22 5.03
CA ILE A 160 15.37 -8.93 6.16
C ILE A 160 16.19 -8.68 7.42
N ILE A 161 17.13 -9.56 7.77
CA ILE A 161 17.97 -9.42 8.96
C ILE A 161 18.76 -8.11 8.89
N GLY A 162 19.42 -7.82 7.76
CA GLY A 162 20.16 -6.58 7.58
C GLY A 162 19.27 -5.33 7.68
N GLY A 163 18.09 -5.37 7.05
CA GLY A 163 17.10 -4.30 7.13
C GLY A 163 16.61 -4.04 8.56
N TYR A 164 16.26 -5.10 9.31
CA TYR A 164 15.84 -5.00 10.70
C TYR A 164 16.95 -4.45 11.60
N ILE A 165 18.19 -4.93 11.46
CA ILE A 165 19.34 -4.39 12.20
C ILE A 165 19.49 -2.90 11.88
N GLY A 166 19.42 -2.52 10.61
CA GLY A 166 19.49 -1.13 10.17
C GLY A 166 18.40 -0.27 10.79
N VAL A 167 17.15 -0.72 10.76
CA VAL A 167 16.01 -0.01 11.38
C VAL A 167 16.24 0.15 12.88
N VAL A 168 16.60 -0.90 13.61
CA VAL A 168 16.85 -0.84 15.06
C VAL A 168 17.96 0.16 15.40
N ILE A 169 19.04 0.17 14.63
CA ILE A 169 20.13 1.14 14.80
C ILE A 169 19.62 2.57 14.52
N MET A 170 18.91 2.79 13.42
CA MET A 170 18.38 4.10 13.07
C MET A 170 17.38 4.61 14.12
N THR A 171 16.51 3.75 14.65
CA THR A 171 15.57 4.10 15.72
C THR A 171 16.27 4.61 16.98
N ALA A 172 17.47 4.10 17.30
CA ALA A 172 18.24 4.58 18.45
C ALA A 172 18.73 6.03 18.29
N PHE A 173 18.87 6.53 17.05
CA PHE A 173 19.30 7.89 16.74
C PHE A 173 18.15 8.81 16.29
N ALA A 174 16.98 8.26 15.99
CA ALA A 174 15.86 9.00 15.43
C ALA A 174 15.13 9.84 16.51
N PRO A 175 14.65 11.06 16.17
CA PRO A 175 13.77 11.83 17.04
C PRO A 175 12.45 11.09 17.32
N LYS A 176 11.91 11.21 18.54
CA LYS A 176 10.73 10.47 18.99
C LYS A 176 9.50 10.75 18.13
N GLU A 177 9.44 11.95 17.59
CA GLU A 177 8.35 12.49 16.78
C GLU A 177 8.26 11.76 15.43
N ILE A 178 9.40 11.31 14.86
CA ILE A 178 9.47 10.71 13.52
C ILE A 178 9.37 9.17 13.59
N ILE A 179 9.75 8.55 14.71
CA ILE A 179 9.79 7.08 14.83
C ILE A 179 8.43 6.46 14.48
N GLY A 180 7.34 6.93 15.09
CA GLY A 180 6.00 6.37 14.82
C GLY A 180 5.61 6.50 13.34
N ILE A 181 5.82 7.68 12.77
CA ILE A 181 5.54 7.97 11.36
C ILE A 181 6.36 7.05 10.44
N ALA A 182 7.64 6.81 10.76
CA ALA A 182 8.51 5.96 9.95
C ALA A 182 8.05 4.49 9.94
N TYR A 183 7.62 3.96 11.09
CA TYR A 183 7.09 2.60 11.16
C TYR A 183 5.73 2.45 10.47
N ASP A 184 4.82 3.42 10.63
CA ASP A 184 3.49 3.38 10.01
C ASP A 184 3.56 3.58 8.48
N SER A 185 4.49 4.42 8.02
CA SER A 185 4.75 4.61 6.58
C SER A 185 5.16 3.30 5.92
N GLY A 186 5.99 2.49 6.59
CA GLY A 186 6.35 1.16 6.10
C GLY A 186 5.14 0.25 5.91
N GLY A 187 4.24 0.19 6.90
CA GLY A 187 3.00 -0.58 6.83
C GLY A 187 2.11 -0.17 5.66
N VAL A 188 1.91 1.13 5.47
CA VAL A 188 1.08 1.67 4.37
C VAL A 188 1.63 1.37 2.99
N THR A 189 2.95 1.33 2.83
CA THR A 189 3.54 0.96 1.53
C THR A 189 3.44 -0.52 1.17
N THR A 190 2.99 -1.38 2.10
CA THR A 190 2.78 -2.80 1.79
C THR A 190 1.43 -3.08 1.12
N SER A 191 0.50 -2.12 1.15
CA SER A 191 -0.81 -2.23 0.51
C SER A 191 -0.87 -1.69 -0.92
N THR A 192 0.26 -1.21 -1.47
CA THR A 192 0.38 -0.65 -2.84
C THR A 192 0.66 -1.70 -3.92
#